data_AF-A0A317MZS4-F1
#
_entry.id   AF-A0A317MZS4-F1
#
_cell.length_a   1.000
_cell.length_b   1.000
_cell.length_c   1.000
_cell.angle_alpha   90.00
_cell.angle_beta   90.00
_cell.angle_gamma   90.00
#
_symmetry.space_group_name_H-M   'P 1'
#
loop_
_entity.id
_entity.type
_entity.pdbx_description
1 polymer ?
#
loop_
_entity_poly.entity_id
_entity_poly.type
_entity_poly.pdbx_seq_one_letter_code
_entity_poly.pdbx_strand_id
1 'polypeptide(L)'
;MEHLEAISELMALRILGASADEARTLALRIVEEVSQSWGGTAPYITSGTYRERRDRLIAECFDGTNFIELARRFGISERRVRYILAEARKRPDGAAAAVTPPASAHTGPPATAPDTAEERAAQPCCSPK
;
A
#
# COMPACT_ATOMS: atom_id res chain seq x y z
N MET A 1 -18.96 -8.49 -5.36
CA MET A 1 -18.54 -7.59 -6.46
C MET A 1 -18.74 -6.13 -6.09
N GLU A 2 -19.84 -5.75 -5.41
CA GLU A 2 -20.11 -4.36 -4.98
C GLU A 2 -18.97 -3.67 -4.21
N HIS A 3 -18.23 -4.39 -3.36
CA HIS A 3 -17.11 -3.79 -2.63
C HIS A 3 -15.93 -3.34 -3.51
N LEU A 4 -15.63 -4.04 -4.60
CA LEU A 4 -14.53 -3.67 -5.48
C LEU A 4 -14.91 -2.45 -6.34
N GLU A 5 -16.17 -2.38 -6.77
CA GLU A 5 -16.73 -1.23 -7.49
C GLU A 5 -16.67 0.03 -6.61
N ALA A 6 -17.18 -0.05 -5.37
CA ALA A 6 -17.18 1.05 -4.43
C ALA A 6 -15.76 1.54 -4.07
N ILE A 7 -14.78 0.62 -3.93
CA ILE A 7 -13.39 0.98 -3.66
C ILE A 7 -12.76 1.67 -4.87
N SER A 8 -13.02 1.16 -6.08
CA SER A 8 -12.47 1.73 -7.32
C SER A 8 -13.06 3.11 -7.63
N GLU A 9 -14.35 3.29 -7.40
CA GLU A 9 -15.04 4.59 -7.53
C GLU A 9 -14.48 5.62 -6.55
N LEU A 10 -14.28 5.22 -5.28
CA LEU A 10 -13.66 6.07 -4.27
C LEU A 10 -12.22 6.47 -4.63
N MET A 11 -11.43 5.54 -5.19
CA MET A 11 -10.08 5.83 -5.68
C MET A 11 -10.10 6.81 -6.85
N ALA A 12 -11.00 6.63 -7.82
CA ALA A 12 -11.12 7.52 -8.98
C ALA A 12 -11.51 8.95 -8.58
N LEU A 13 -12.48 9.09 -7.66
CA LEU A 13 -12.87 10.39 -7.11
C LEU A 13 -11.74 11.07 -6.33
N ARG A 14 -11.03 10.30 -5.49
CA ARG A 14 -10.11 10.87 -4.49
C ARG A 14 -8.69 11.07 -5.00
N ILE A 15 -8.23 10.23 -5.92
CA ILE A 15 -6.84 10.22 -6.39
C ILE A 15 -6.72 10.90 -7.75
N LEU A 16 -7.70 10.69 -8.64
CA LEU A 16 -7.64 11.20 -10.02
C LEU A 16 -8.45 12.49 -10.21
N GLY A 17 -9.25 12.90 -9.23
CA GLY A 17 -10.10 14.10 -9.34
C GLY A 17 -11.19 13.98 -10.40
N ALA A 18 -11.56 12.75 -10.76
CA ALA A 18 -12.59 12.49 -11.76
C ALA A 18 -13.97 12.98 -11.28
N SER A 19 -14.86 13.31 -12.22
CA SER A 19 -16.27 13.52 -11.91
C SER A 19 -16.94 12.21 -11.45
N ALA A 20 -18.09 12.30 -10.79
CA ALA A 20 -18.81 11.11 -10.30
C ALA A 20 -19.16 10.12 -11.42
N ASP A 21 -19.57 10.61 -12.60
CA ASP A 21 -19.91 9.76 -13.73
C ASP A 21 -18.67 9.08 -14.35
N GLU A 22 -17.55 9.80 -14.43
CA GLU A 22 -16.27 9.25 -14.89
C GLU A 22 -15.73 8.20 -13.90
N ALA A 23 -15.83 8.48 -12.60
CA ALA A 23 -15.39 7.57 -11.55
C ALA A 23 -16.18 6.26 -11.55
N ARG A 24 -17.51 6.35 -11.71
CA ARG A 24 -18.38 5.18 -11.83
C ARG A 24 -18.06 4.36 -13.07
N THR A 25 -17.90 5.02 -14.22
CA THR A 25 -17.54 4.34 -15.48
C THR A 25 -16.19 3.63 -15.38
N LEU A 26 -15.21 4.27 -14.74
CA LEU A 26 -13.89 3.69 -14.52
C LEU A 26 -13.95 2.51 -13.54
N ALA A 27 -14.72 2.63 -12.45
CA ALA A 27 -14.91 1.56 -11.47
C ALA A 27 -15.47 0.29 -12.09
N LEU A 28 -16.50 0.42 -12.94
CA LEU A 28 -17.09 -0.72 -13.65
C LEU A 28 -16.08 -1.43 -14.55
N ARG A 29 -15.28 -0.66 -15.31
CA ARG A 29 -14.23 -1.24 -16.18
C ARG A 29 -13.14 -1.94 -15.39
N ILE A 30 -12.70 -1.36 -14.27
CA ILE A 30 -11.70 -1.99 -13.40
C ILE A 30 -12.24 -3.30 -12.83
N VAL A 31 -13.49 -3.31 -12.35
CA VAL A 31 -14.12 -4.51 -11.81
C VAL A 31 -14.22 -5.58 -12.90
N GLU A 32 -14.65 -5.22 -14.11
CA GLU A 32 -14.74 -6.14 -15.23
C GLU A 32 -13.38 -6.76 -15.57
N GLU A 33 -12.32 -5.96 -15.68
CA GLU A 33 -10.97 -6.44 -15.99
C GLU A 33 -10.42 -7.36 -14.88
N VAL A 34 -10.63 -7.00 -13.61
CA VAL A 34 -10.24 -7.85 -12.47
C VAL A 34 -11.03 -9.15 -12.45
N SER A 35 -12.33 -9.10 -12.73
CA SER A 35 -13.19 -10.28 -12.80
C SER A 35 -12.81 -11.21 -13.96
N GLN A 36 -12.44 -10.68 -15.12
CA GLN A 36 -12.00 -11.50 -16.26
C GLN A 36 -10.64 -12.13 -16.02
N SER A 37 -9.71 -11.36 -15.46
CA SER A 37 -8.34 -11.82 -15.25
C SER A 37 -8.22 -12.79 -14.07
N TRP A 38 -8.92 -12.52 -12.96
CA TRP A 38 -8.74 -13.24 -11.69
C TRP A 38 -10.01 -14.01 -11.26
N GLY A 39 -11.07 -13.97 -12.07
CA GLY A 39 -12.32 -14.69 -11.82
C GLY A 39 -12.12 -16.20 -11.63
N GLY A 40 -12.80 -16.77 -10.63
CA GLY A 40 -12.65 -18.18 -10.26
C GLY A 40 -11.43 -18.48 -9.38
N THR A 41 -10.55 -17.51 -9.15
CA THR A 41 -9.45 -17.62 -8.18
C THR A 41 -9.73 -16.78 -6.94
N ALA A 42 -9.23 -17.21 -5.78
CA ALA A 42 -9.25 -16.43 -4.55
C ALA A 42 -7.84 -15.83 -4.33
N PRO A 43 -7.52 -14.67 -4.91
CA PRO A 43 -6.20 -14.07 -4.80
C PRO A 43 -5.88 -13.73 -3.34
N TYR A 44 -4.75 -14.23 -2.84
CA TYR A 44 -4.25 -13.81 -1.55
C TYR A 44 -3.57 -12.43 -1.69
N ILE A 45 -4.25 -11.39 -1.22
CA ILE A 45 -3.67 -10.04 -1.16
C ILE A 45 -2.63 -10.03 -0.05
N THR A 46 -1.37 -10.27 -0.43
CA THR A 46 -0.27 -10.18 0.53
C THR A 46 -0.17 -8.75 1.04
N SER A 47 0.07 -8.61 2.33
CA SER A 47 0.24 -7.30 2.95
C SER A 47 1.69 -6.81 2.89
N GLY A 48 2.58 -7.50 2.17
CA GLY A 48 4.04 -7.39 2.32
C GLY A 48 4.61 -6.00 2.03
N THR A 49 4.50 -5.53 0.78
CA THR A 49 5.11 -4.26 0.35
C THR A 49 4.48 -3.04 1.02
N TYR A 50 3.15 -3.05 1.20
CA TYR A 50 2.45 -2.00 1.95
C TYR A 50 2.88 -1.99 3.42
N ARG A 51 3.05 -3.17 4.05
CA ARG A 51 3.50 -3.26 5.44
C ARG A 51 4.93 -2.79 5.60
N GLU A 52 5.84 -3.16 4.72
CA GLU A 52 7.24 -2.72 4.81
C GLU A 52 7.35 -1.20 4.68
N ARG A 53 6.67 -0.61 3.69
CA ARG A 53 6.62 0.84 3.51
C ARG A 53 6.00 1.53 4.72
N ARG A 54 4.85 1.03 5.21
CA ARG A 54 4.18 1.57 6.40
C ARG A 54 5.07 1.48 7.64
N ASP A 55 5.68 0.33 7.88
CA ASP A 55 6.48 0.06 9.07
C ASP A 55 7.74 0.93 9.07
N ARG A 56 8.35 1.19 7.89
CA ARG A 56 9.42 2.18 7.73
C ARG A 56 8.97 3.60 8.06
N LEU A 57 7.86 4.06 7.47
CA LEU A 57 7.32 5.40 7.74
C LEU A 57 6.96 5.59 9.22
N ILE A 58 6.44 4.56 9.89
CA ILE A 58 6.16 4.60 11.34
C ILE A 58 7.45 4.80 12.14
N ALA A 59 8.56 4.15 11.76
CA ALA A 59 9.84 4.32 12.41
C ALA A 59 10.44 5.72 12.17
N GLU A 60 10.34 6.23 10.95
CA GLU A 60 10.85 7.56 10.56
C GLU A 60 10.07 8.70 11.23
N CYS A 61 8.74 8.59 11.35
CA CYS A 61 7.88 9.64 11.90
C CYS A 61 7.70 9.54 13.43
N PHE A 62 8.40 8.62 14.12
CA PHE A 62 8.29 8.46 15.57
C PHE A 62 9.15 9.46 16.32
N ASP A 63 8.52 10.27 17.20
CA ASP A 63 9.18 11.35 17.95
C ASP A 63 9.57 10.95 19.39
N GLY A 64 9.28 9.71 19.79
CA GLY A 64 9.49 9.23 21.16
C GLY A 64 8.20 9.04 21.96
N THR A 65 7.12 9.73 21.61
CA THR A 65 5.88 9.77 22.43
C THR A 65 4.59 9.65 21.62
N ASN A 66 4.61 9.85 20.30
CA ASN A 66 3.44 9.93 19.42
C ASN A 66 2.78 8.58 19.03
N PHE A 67 2.76 7.58 19.91
CA PHE A 67 2.23 6.24 19.60
C PHE A 67 0.75 6.23 19.18
N ILE A 68 -0.10 6.95 19.91
CA ILE A 68 -1.55 7.00 19.66
C ILE A 68 -1.85 7.72 18.34
N GLU A 69 -1.08 8.78 18.04
CA GLU A 69 -1.21 9.52 16.79
C GLU A 69 -0.85 8.65 15.58
N LEU A 70 0.28 7.95 15.64
CA LEU A 70 0.73 7.03 14.58
C LEU A 70 -0.27 5.88 14.38
N ALA A 71 -0.80 5.31 15.48
CA ALA A 71 -1.81 4.27 15.43
C ALA A 71 -3.06 4.71 14.64
N ARG A 72 -3.56 5.91 14.92
CA ARG A 72 -4.70 6.50 14.20
C ARG A 72 -4.37 6.80 12.75
N ARG A 73 -3.22 7.42 12.48
CA ARG A 73 -2.79 7.82 11.13
C ARG A 73 -2.65 6.63 10.18
N PHE A 74 -2.11 5.51 10.67
CA PHE A 74 -1.87 4.32 9.85
C PHE A 74 -2.94 3.23 10.00
N GLY A 75 -4.01 3.47 10.78
CA GLY A 75 -5.12 2.55 10.94
C GLY A 75 -4.74 1.22 11.61
N ILE A 76 -3.84 1.26 12.60
CA ILE A 76 -3.37 0.06 13.32
C ILE A 76 -3.44 0.25 14.84
N SER A 77 -3.34 -0.86 15.59
CA SER A 77 -3.32 -0.78 17.05
C SER A 77 -2.02 -0.21 17.58
N GLU A 78 -2.09 0.48 18.73
CA GLU A 78 -0.91 1.01 19.41
C GLU A 78 0.11 -0.09 19.76
N ARG A 79 -0.37 -1.28 20.15
CA ARG A 79 0.45 -2.47 20.34
C ARG A 79 1.27 -2.82 19.10
N ARG A 80 0.68 -2.69 17.90
CA ARG A 80 1.37 -2.96 16.64
C ARG A 80 2.41 -1.89 16.33
N VAL A 81 2.13 -0.61 16.60
CA VAL A 81 3.12 0.48 16.48
C VAL A 81 4.34 0.20 17.37
N ARG A 82 4.12 -0.14 18.65
CA ARG A 82 5.20 -0.49 19.58
C ARG A 82 6.04 -1.68 19.09
N TYR A 83 5.38 -2.71 18.54
CA TYR A 83 6.05 -3.86 17.96
C TYR A 83 6.93 -3.47 16.76
N ILE A 84 6.41 -2.65 15.84
CA ILE A 84 7.15 -2.17 14.67
C ILE A 84 8.42 -1.42 15.10
N LEU A 85 8.30 -0.52 16.08
CA LEU A 85 9.43 0.24 16.60
C LEU A 85 10.46 -0.65 17.31
N ALA A 86 10.00 -1.67 18.02
CA ALA A 86 10.89 -2.65 18.66
C ALA A 86 11.66 -3.48 17.62
N GLU A 87 11.02 -3.87 16.52
CA GLU A 87 11.67 -4.59 15.41
C GLU A 87 12.62 -3.68 14.62
N ALA A 88 12.26 -2.43 14.39
CA ALA A 88 13.13 -1.45 13.73
C ALA A 88 14.44 -1.23 14.51
N ARG A 89 14.38 -1.18 15.84
CA ARG A 89 15.59 -1.07 16.69
C ARG A 89 16.51 -2.28 16.62
N LYS A 90 15.99 -3.48 16.33
CA LYS A 90 16.80 -4.70 16.18
C LYS A 90 17.53 -4.76 14.84
N ARG A 91 17.10 -3.98 13.87
CA ARG A 91 17.64 -3.95 12.51
C ARG A 91 18.25 -2.58 12.25
N PRO A 92 19.43 -2.26 12.83
CA PRO A 92 20.13 -1.03 12.50
C PRO A 92 20.41 -1.01 11.00
N ASP A 93 20.07 0.11 10.36
CA ASP A 93 20.05 0.31 8.92
C ASP A 93 21.37 -0.12 8.27
N GLY A 94 21.33 -1.13 7.40
CA GLY A 94 22.51 -1.59 6.65
C GLY A 94 22.43 -2.96 6.00
N ALA A 95 21.52 -3.85 6.41
CA ALA A 95 21.35 -5.15 5.75
C ALA A 95 20.19 -5.10 4.76
N ALA A 96 20.50 -4.63 3.54
CA ALA A 96 19.74 -4.95 2.34
C ALA A 96 19.62 -6.47 2.23
N ALA A 97 18.53 -7.04 2.75
CA ALA A 97 18.26 -8.46 2.59
C ALA A 97 17.70 -8.63 1.18
N ALA A 98 18.58 -9.09 0.30
CA ALA A 98 18.29 -9.64 -0.99
C ALA A 98 16.96 -10.41 -0.97
N VAL A 99 16.04 -9.95 -1.82
CA VAL A 99 14.85 -10.71 -2.19
C VAL A 99 15.34 -11.99 -2.85
N THR A 100 15.39 -13.08 -2.10
CA THR A 100 15.22 -14.41 -2.70
C THR A 100 13.72 -14.67 -2.65
N PRO A 101 12.99 -14.56 -3.77
CA PRO A 101 11.60 -14.98 -3.79
C PRO A 101 11.56 -16.49 -3.50
N PRO A 102 10.64 -16.98 -2.65
CA PRO A 102 10.47 -18.41 -2.50
C PRO A 102 10.09 -19.00 -3.86
N ALA A 103 10.80 -20.06 -4.25
CA ALA A 103 10.62 -20.77 -5.49
C ALA A 103 9.18 -21.31 -5.60
N SER A 104 8.32 -20.56 -6.29
CA SER A 104 7.12 -21.12 -6.92
C SER A 104 7.10 -20.64 -8.36
N ALA A 105 7.53 -21.53 -9.25
CA ALA A 105 7.49 -21.35 -10.68
C ALA A 105 6.02 -21.31 -11.14
N HIS A 106 5.48 -20.11 -11.35
CA HIS A 106 4.26 -19.90 -12.09
C HIS A 106 4.61 -19.00 -13.28
N THR A 107 4.80 -19.64 -14.43
CA THR A 107 5.10 -19.03 -15.72
C THR A 107 3.89 -18.21 -16.19
N GLY A 108 3.80 -16.95 -15.77
CA GLY A 108 2.97 -15.94 -16.42
C GLY A 108 3.79 -15.16 -17.46
N PRO A 109 3.18 -14.65 -18.55
CA PRO A 109 3.90 -13.89 -19.55
C PRO A 109 4.51 -12.61 -18.96
N PRO A 110 5.64 -12.13 -19.47
CA PRO A 110 6.36 -11.01 -18.89
C PRO A 110 5.50 -9.74 -18.95
N ALA A 111 5.12 -9.21 -17.80
CA ALA A 111 4.51 -7.90 -17.70
C ALA A 111 5.58 -6.85 -18.06
N THR A 112 5.52 -6.35 -19.29
CA THR A 112 6.23 -5.14 -19.72
C THR A 112 5.83 -3.98 -18.83
N ALA A 113 6.79 -3.43 -18.10
CA ALA A 113 6.62 -2.20 -17.35
C ALA A 113 6.46 -1.02 -18.32
N PRO A 114 5.56 -0.06 -18.05
CA PRO A 114 5.78 1.31 -18.44
C PRO A 114 6.49 2.06 -17.30
N ASP A 115 7.58 2.68 -17.72
CA ASP A 115 8.33 3.74 -17.07
C ASP A 115 7.48 4.99 -16.80
N THR A 116 8.04 5.88 -15.98
CA THR A 116 7.67 7.28 -15.67
C THR A 116 6.45 7.49 -14.77
N ALA A 117 6.64 7.87 -13.49
CA ALA A 117 7.04 9.18 -12.99
C ALA A 117 5.84 10.12 -12.83
N GLU A 118 5.19 10.10 -11.67
CA GLU A 118 4.63 11.32 -11.09
C GLU A 118 4.52 11.23 -9.56
N GLU A 119 5.68 11.46 -8.97
CA GLU A 119 5.91 12.15 -7.72
C GLU A 119 4.82 13.18 -7.39
N ARG A 120 3.88 12.86 -6.48
CA ARG A 120 3.12 13.88 -5.74
C ARG A 120 2.56 13.36 -4.42
N ALA A 121 2.96 14.09 -3.37
CA ALA A 121 2.44 14.11 -2.00
C ALA A 121 2.80 12.92 -1.08
N ALA A 122 4.10 12.71 -0.88
CA ALA A 122 4.57 12.51 0.48
C ALA A 122 4.20 13.78 1.29
N GLN A 123 3.15 13.72 2.10
CA GLN A 123 2.95 14.71 3.15
C GLN A 123 4.22 14.71 4.02
N PRO A 124 4.95 15.84 4.13
CA PRO A 124 6.16 15.86 4.93
C PRO A 124 5.79 15.51 6.37
N CYS A 125 6.34 14.41 6.88
CA CYS A 125 6.24 14.04 8.29
C CYS A 125 6.98 15.01 9.21
N CYS A 126 7.70 15.99 8.66
CA CYS A 126 8.61 16.84 9.42
C CYS A 126 8.23 18.31 9.23
N SER A 127 7.61 18.90 10.26
CA SER A 127 7.82 20.33 10.51
C SER A 127 9.26 20.48 11.04
N PRO A 128 10.08 21.38 10.47
CA PRO A 128 11.37 21.68 11.07
C PRO A 128 11.15 22.38 12.42
N LYS A 129 11.97 22.02 13.41
CA LYS A 129 12.18 22.86 14.58
C LYS A 129 13.14 23.99 14.22
#